data_AF-A0A924V4A3-F1
#
_entry.id   AF-A0A924V4A3-F1
#
_cell.length_a   1.000
_cell.length_b   1.000
_cell.length_c   1.000
_cell.angle_alpha   90.00
_cell.angle_beta   90.00
_cell.angle_gamma   90.00
#
_symmetry.space_group_name_H-M   'P 1'
#
loop_
_entity.id
_entity.type
_entity.pdbx_description
1 polymer ?
#
loop_
_entity_poly.entity_id
_entity_poly.type
_entity_poly.pdbx_seq_one_letter_code
_entity_poly.pdbx_strand_id
1 'polypeptide(L)'
;MILPLSTAANLYWLGRYLVRVDGLCHLLPFSDDLEAQSFAHAFNLPAWNAETLNALIHDSSQSGSLPSNLDSVKQNIQSVRGVLTAPTFEAFQALCCQVEASVDDMNDLLRDCRSALKQESTMVQLFLRMGESVERVDINLRLIKDPARDIKALSDVLDLLPIGWQRLKEPIMLLNKRYDRVAFYDLSDRIHELFRNGV
;
A
#
# COMPACT_ATOMS: atom_id res chain seq x y z
N MET A 1 16.54 5.73 16.13
CA MET A 1 16.35 4.27 16.11
C MET A 1 16.88 3.75 14.78
N ILE A 2 17.71 2.71 14.80
CA ILE A 2 18.15 2.00 13.58
C ILE A 2 17.18 0.82 13.41
N LEU A 3 16.45 0.79 12.30
CA LEU A 3 15.55 -0.32 11.97
C LEU A 3 16.31 -1.41 11.21
N PRO A 4 16.17 -2.69 11.57
CA PRO A 4 16.58 -3.79 10.69
C PRO A 4 15.89 -3.66 9.33
N LEU A 5 16.59 -4.00 8.24
CA LEU A 5 16.03 -3.92 6.88
C LEU A 5 14.79 -4.79 6.70
N SER A 6 14.71 -5.94 7.38
CA SER A 6 13.51 -6.78 7.40
C SER A 6 12.32 -6.06 8.05
N THR A 7 12.54 -5.35 9.15
CA THR A 7 11.49 -4.54 9.79
C THR A 7 11.07 -3.37 8.90
N ALA A 8 12.02 -2.67 8.28
CA ALA A 8 11.75 -1.61 7.32
C ALA A 8 10.96 -2.12 6.09
N ALA A 9 11.29 -3.30 5.58
CA ALA A 9 10.58 -3.95 4.49
C ALA A 9 9.13 -4.29 4.86
N ASN A 10 8.89 -4.81 6.07
CA ASN A 10 7.53 -5.07 6.55
C ASN A 10 6.73 -3.78 6.75
N LEU A 11 7.35 -2.68 7.20
CA LEU A 11 6.69 -1.37 7.28
C LEU A 11 6.33 -0.81 5.90
N TYR A 12 7.25 -0.97 4.94
CA TYR A 12 6.99 -0.63 3.54
C TYR A 12 5.80 -1.42 2.98
N TRP A 13 5.78 -2.74 3.16
CA TRP A 13 4.66 -3.57 2.70
C TRP A 13 3.37 -3.24 3.43
N LEU A 14 3.41 -2.97 4.73
CA LEU A 14 2.25 -2.52 5.50
C LEU A 14 1.62 -1.26 4.87
N GLY A 15 2.43 -0.27 4.50
CA GLY A 15 1.96 0.94 3.81
C GLY A 15 1.28 0.64 2.48
N ARG A 16 1.82 -0.30 1.70
CA ARG A 16 1.19 -0.72 0.44
C ARG A 16 -0.18 -1.36 0.68
N TYR A 17 -0.25 -2.33 1.59
CA TYR A 17 -1.51 -3.03 1.88
C TYR A 17 -2.58 -2.10 2.46
N LEU A 18 -2.19 -1.10 3.26
CA LEU A 18 -3.12 -0.08 3.74
C LEU A 18 -3.76 0.72 2.61
N VAL A 19 -2.99 1.12 1.60
CA VAL A 19 -3.54 1.82 0.43
C VAL A 19 -4.51 0.94 -0.35
N ARG A 20 -4.22 -0.37 -0.45
CA ARG A 20 -5.12 -1.32 -1.11
C ARG A 20 -6.44 -1.49 -0.35
N VAL A 21 -6.38 -1.74 0.96
CA VAL A 21 -7.57 -1.87 1.80
C VAL A 21 -8.41 -0.59 1.74
N ASP A 22 -7.79 0.57 1.94
CA ASP A 22 -8.44 1.87 1.83
C ASP A 22 -9.08 2.08 0.46
N GLY A 23 -8.36 1.79 -0.63
CA GLY A 23 -8.89 1.89 -1.98
C GLY A 23 -10.09 0.98 -2.24
N LEU A 24 -10.03 -0.29 -1.80
CA LEU A 24 -11.14 -1.22 -1.96
C LEU A 24 -12.37 -0.78 -1.15
N CYS A 25 -12.19 -0.31 0.08
CA CYS A 25 -13.30 0.20 0.90
C CYS A 25 -14.00 1.42 0.26
N HIS A 26 -13.26 2.30 -0.43
CA HIS A 26 -13.85 3.46 -1.12
C HIS A 26 -14.52 3.13 -2.45
N LEU A 27 -14.15 2.02 -3.09
CA LEU A 27 -14.69 1.59 -4.38
C LEU A 27 -15.90 0.65 -4.24
N LEU A 28 -16.02 -0.04 -3.10
CA LEU A 28 -17.09 -1.00 -2.87
C LEU A 28 -18.39 -0.35 -2.37
N PRO A 29 -19.55 -0.91 -2.73
CA PRO A 29 -19.73 -1.89 -3.80
C PRO A 29 -19.66 -1.20 -5.18
N PHE A 30 -19.08 -1.90 -6.18
CA PHE A 30 -19.24 -1.48 -7.56
C PHE A 30 -20.72 -1.58 -7.94
N SER A 31 -21.25 -0.55 -8.60
CA SER A 31 -22.64 -0.50 -9.09
C SER A 31 -22.74 -0.24 -10.59
N ASP A 32 -21.65 0.21 -11.23
CA ASP A 32 -21.55 0.41 -12.66
C ASP A 32 -20.67 -0.67 -13.30
N ASP A 33 -21.22 -1.37 -14.30
CA ASP A 33 -20.55 -2.49 -14.96
C ASP A 33 -19.33 -2.05 -15.78
N LEU A 34 -19.34 -0.85 -16.37
CA LEU A 34 -18.22 -0.34 -17.15
C LEU A 34 -17.05 0.07 -16.25
N GLU A 35 -17.35 0.69 -15.11
CA GLU A 35 -16.36 1.00 -14.08
C GLU A 35 -15.74 -0.28 -13.53
N ALA A 36 -16.57 -1.28 -13.20
CA ALA A 36 -16.10 -2.57 -12.72
C ALA A 36 -15.20 -3.29 -13.74
N GLN A 37 -15.61 -3.35 -15.02
CA GLN A 37 -14.78 -3.94 -16.09
C GLN A 37 -13.46 -3.19 -16.27
N SER A 38 -13.48 -1.86 -16.23
CA SER A 38 -12.28 -1.03 -16.37
C SER A 38 -11.30 -1.29 -15.23
N PHE A 39 -11.80 -1.37 -13.99
CA PHE A 39 -10.99 -1.73 -12.83
C PHE A 39 -10.44 -3.16 -12.94
N ALA A 40 -11.30 -4.14 -13.25
CA ALA A 40 -10.89 -5.53 -13.41
C ALA A 40 -9.78 -5.68 -14.45
N HIS A 41 -9.91 -5.02 -15.61
CA HIS A 41 -8.88 -5.01 -16.64
C HIS A 41 -7.58 -4.35 -16.17
N ALA A 42 -7.64 -3.21 -15.48
CA ALA A 42 -6.46 -2.50 -14.98
C ALA A 42 -5.64 -3.36 -13.99
N PHE A 43 -6.30 -4.23 -13.24
CA PHE A 43 -5.69 -5.10 -12.23
C PHE A 43 -5.58 -6.57 -12.65
N ASN A 44 -5.91 -6.91 -13.91
CA ASN A 44 -5.93 -8.28 -14.44
C ASN A 44 -6.80 -9.25 -13.61
N LEU A 45 -7.95 -8.79 -13.14
CA LEU A 45 -8.92 -9.60 -12.39
C LEU A 45 -9.93 -10.27 -13.33
N PRO A 46 -10.27 -11.55 -13.13
CA PRO A 46 -11.26 -12.27 -13.94
C PRO A 46 -12.70 -11.90 -13.52
N ALA A 47 -13.11 -10.66 -13.74
CA ALA A 47 -14.46 -10.16 -13.52
C ALA A 47 -15.01 -9.42 -14.75
N TRP A 48 -16.31 -9.52 -14.99
CA TRP A 48 -16.95 -9.03 -16.24
C TRP A 48 -18.05 -7.99 -16.00
N ASN A 49 -18.44 -7.77 -14.75
CA ASN A 49 -19.48 -6.82 -14.36
C ASN A 49 -19.31 -6.47 -12.86
N ALA A 50 -20.15 -5.57 -12.35
CA ALA A 50 -20.10 -5.15 -10.96
C ALA A 50 -20.32 -6.32 -9.98
N GLU A 51 -21.28 -7.21 -10.27
CA GLU A 51 -21.60 -8.37 -9.43
C GLU A 51 -20.40 -9.32 -9.27
N THR A 52 -19.79 -9.74 -10.38
CA THR A 52 -18.66 -10.66 -10.39
C THR A 52 -17.40 -10.05 -9.79
N LEU A 53 -17.18 -8.75 -9.97
CA LEU A 53 -16.07 -8.03 -9.33
C LEU A 53 -16.27 -7.93 -7.82
N ASN A 54 -17.47 -7.56 -7.35
CA ASN A 54 -17.78 -7.51 -5.93
C ASN A 54 -17.58 -8.89 -5.28
N ALA A 55 -18.07 -9.96 -5.91
CA ALA A 55 -17.84 -11.33 -5.42
C ALA A 55 -16.34 -11.67 -5.33
N LEU A 56 -15.55 -11.32 -6.34
CA LEU A 56 -14.12 -11.57 -6.39
C LEU A 56 -13.36 -10.82 -5.28
N ILE A 57 -13.73 -9.58 -5.00
CA ILE A 57 -13.08 -8.77 -3.95
C ILE A 57 -13.35 -9.32 -2.54
N HIS A 58 -14.44 -10.06 -2.34
CA HIS A 58 -14.75 -10.74 -1.08
C HIS A 58 -14.23 -12.20 -1.00
N ASP A 59 -13.70 -12.76 -2.09
CA ASP A 59 -13.20 -14.13 -2.14
C ASP A 59 -11.77 -14.23 -1.56
N SER A 60 -11.64 -14.86 -0.40
CA SER A 60 -10.37 -15.03 0.31
C SER A 60 -9.33 -15.89 -0.43
N SER A 61 -9.73 -16.62 -1.48
CA SER A 61 -8.80 -17.33 -2.36
C SER A 61 -8.08 -16.41 -3.35
N GLN A 62 -8.60 -15.19 -3.57
CA GLN A 62 -8.03 -14.22 -4.50
C GLN A 62 -7.02 -13.34 -3.79
N SER A 63 -5.77 -13.32 -4.27
CA SER A 63 -4.68 -12.57 -3.64
C SER A 63 -4.92 -11.05 -3.56
N GLY A 64 -5.76 -10.51 -4.45
CA GLY A 64 -6.13 -9.09 -4.49
C GLY A 64 -7.37 -8.74 -3.66
N SER A 65 -8.03 -9.73 -3.04
CA SER A 65 -9.27 -9.54 -2.27
C SER A 65 -9.06 -8.73 -1.00
N LEU A 66 -10.14 -8.16 -0.47
CA LEU A 66 -10.12 -7.47 0.81
C LEU A 66 -9.65 -8.39 1.95
N PRO A 67 -10.15 -9.64 2.12
CA PRO A 67 -9.63 -10.56 3.11
C PRO A 67 -8.12 -10.84 2.97
N SER A 68 -7.61 -11.11 1.77
CA SER A 68 -6.18 -11.38 1.58
C SER A 68 -5.28 -10.16 1.86
N ASN A 69 -5.76 -8.96 1.56
CA ASN A 69 -5.05 -7.74 1.92
C ASN A 69 -5.05 -7.51 3.44
N LEU A 70 -6.17 -7.75 4.13
CA LEU A 70 -6.25 -7.69 5.60
C LEU A 70 -5.35 -8.73 6.28
N ASP A 71 -5.29 -9.95 5.75
CA ASP A 71 -4.35 -10.97 6.23
C ASP A 71 -2.89 -10.52 6.06
N SER A 72 -2.58 -9.87 4.93
CA SER A 72 -1.25 -9.31 4.70
C SER A 72 -0.93 -8.17 5.68
N VAL A 73 -1.90 -7.29 5.97
CA VAL A 73 -1.76 -6.28 7.03
C VAL A 73 -1.46 -6.97 8.36
N LYS A 74 -2.25 -7.98 8.74
CA LYS A 74 -2.08 -8.75 9.98
C LYS A 74 -0.69 -9.37 10.11
N GLN A 75 -0.16 -9.97 9.04
CA GLN A 75 1.18 -10.55 9.04
C GLN A 75 2.28 -9.50 9.20
N ASN A 76 2.15 -8.36 8.51
CA ASN A 76 3.13 -7.27 8.60
C ASN A 76 3.14 -6.66 10.01
N ILE A 77 1.98 -6.39 10.63
CA ILE A 77 1.92 -5.81 11.98
C ILE A 77 2.53 -6.73 13.03
N GLN A 78 2.37 -8.05 12.91
CA GLN A 78 3.01 -9.01 13.80
C GLN A 78 4.54 -8.97 13.64
N SER A 79 5.01 -8.84 12.41
CA SER A 79 6.44 -8.76 12.07
C SER A 79 7.09 -7.46 12.56
N VAL A 80 6.32 -6.38 12.71
CA VAL A 80 6.82 -5.07 13.17
C VAL A 80 6.40 -4.73 14.60
N ARG A 81 5.77 -5.65 15.34
CA ARG A 81 5.24 -5.40 16.70
C ARG A 81 6.26 -4.82 17.67
N GLY A 82 7.54 -5.14 17.50
CA GLY A 82 8.62 -4.66 18.38
C GLY A 82 9.00 -3.19 18.18
N VAL A 83 8.51 -2.55 17.12
CA VAL A 83 8.80 -1.13 16.80
C VAL A 83 7.56 -0.26 16.76
N LEU A 84 6.36 -0.85 16.86
CA LEU A 84 5.10 -0.12 16.99
C LEU A 84 4.79 0.13 18.47
N THR A 85 4.13 1.25 18.75
CA THR A 85 3.52 1.48 20.06
C THR A 85 2.29 0.58 20.25
N ALA A 86 1.92 0.33 21.51
CA ALA A 86 0.73 -0.46 21.83
C ALA A 86 -0.56 0.12 21.21
N PRO A 87 -0.84 1.45 21.26
CA PRO A 87 -2.03 2.01 20.63
C PRO A 87 -2.11 1.76 19.12
N THR A 88 -0.97 1.89 18.41
CA THR A 88 -0.93 1.59 16.98
C THR A 88 -1.20 0.12 16.72
N PHE A 89 -0.54 -0.78 17.46
CA PHE A 89 -0.75 -2.21 17.30
C PHE A 89 -2.21 -2.63 17.57
N GLU A 90 -2.85 -2.05 18.59
CA GLU A 90 -4.26 -2.26 18.91
C GLU A 90 -5.20 -1.78 17.79
N ALA A 91 -4.99 -0.58 17.26
CA ALA A 91 -5.77 -0.04 16.15
C ALA A 91 -5.72 -0.97 14.92
N PHE A 92 -4.54 -1.47 14.58
CA PHE A 92 -4.38 -2.41 13.48
C PHE A 92 -5.01 -3.78 13.75
N GLN A 93 -4.95 -4.28 14.99
CA GLN A 93 -5.64 -5.51 15.34
C GLN A 93 -7.15 -5.37 15.20
N ALA A 94 -7.72 -4.22 15.59
CA ALA A 94 -9.13 -3.94 15.41
C ALA A 94 -9.51 -3.98 13.91
N LEU A 95 -8.72 -3.35 13.05
CA LEU A 95 -8.92 -3.41 11.58
C LEU A 95 -8.89 -4.85 11.05
N CYS A 96 -7.92 -5.66 11.48
CA CYS A 96 -7.73 -7.03 10.96
C CYS A 96 -8.81 -8.03 11.42
N CYS A 97 -9.63 -7.68 12.42
CA CYS A 97 -10.69 -8.55 12.92
C CYS A 97 -12.03 -8.35 12.20
N GLN A 98 -12.14 -7.39 11.28
CA GLN A 98 -13.41 -6.89 10.77
C GLN A 98 -13.61 -7.21 9.28
N VAL A 99 -13.70 -8.49 8.94
CA VAL A 99 -13.84 -8.97 7.55
C VAL A 99 -15.27 -8.75 6.99
N GLU A 100 -16.27 -8.59 7.87
CA GLU A 100 -17.68 -8.39 7.52
C GLU A 100 -18.19 -6.98 7.89
N ALA A 101 -17.30 -6.07 8.28
CA ALA A 101 -17.69 -4.72 8.67
C ALA A 101 -18.29 -3.93 7.51
N SER A 102 -19.17 -2.98 7.84
CA SER A 102 -19.67 -2.03 6.86
C SER A 102 -18.54 -1.14 6.32
N VAL A 103 -18.74 -0.51 5.16
CA VAL A 103 -17.77 0.42 4.59
C VAL A 103 -17.47 1.58 5.56
N ASP A 104 -18.49 2.08 6.26
CA ASP A 104 -18.32 3.17 7.24
C ASP A 104 -17.48 2.74 8.44
N ASP A 105 -17.74 1.56 8.99
CA ASP A 105 -16.93 0.99 10.09
C ASP A 105 -15.47 0.78 9.66
N MET A 106 -15.24 0.29 8.44
CA MET A 106 -13.90 0.11 7.89
C MET A 106 -13.17 1.44 7.72
N ASN A 107 -13.86 2.48 7.26
CA ASN A 107 -13.29 3.83 7.12
C ASN A 107 -12.90 4.43 8.48
N ASP A 108 -13.71 4.20 9.51
CA ASP A 108 -13.40 4.62 10.88
C ASP A 108 -12.16 3.89 11.42
N LEU A 109 -12.08 2.57 11.25
CA LEU A 109 -10.92 1.77 11.66
C LEU A 109 -9.63 2.18 10.92
N LEU A 110 -9.71 2.44 9.62
CA LEU A 110 -8.59 2.95 8.82
C LEU A 110 -8.14 4.33 9.31
N ARG A 111 -9.07 5.22 9.65
CA ARG A 111 -8.76 6.54 10.22
C ARG A 111 -8.05 6.41 11.56
N ASP A 112 -8.48 5.48 12.41
CA ASP A 112 -7.85 5.22 13.70
C ASP A 112 -6.41 4.69 13.52
N CYS A 113 -6.21 3.74 12.60
CA CYS A 113 -4.87 3.26 12.24
C CYS A 113 -3.96 4.41 11.78
N ARG A 114 -4.46 5.27 10.88
CA ARG A 114 -3.71 6.44 10.38
C ARG A 114 -3.42 7.45 11.48
N SER A 115 -4.33 7.64 12.43
CA SER A 115 -4.14 8.55 13.56
C SER A 115 -3.02 8.04 14.49
N ALA A 116 -3.07 6.76 14.84
CA ALA A 116 -2.06 6.13 15.70
C ALA A 116 -0.66 6.15 15.04
N LEU A 117 -0.58 5.87 13.73
CA LEU A 117 0.66 5.93 12.96
C LEU A 117 1.35 7.30 12.99
N LYS A 118 0.61 8.41 13.09
CA LYS A 118 1.20 9.76 13.18
C LYS A 118 2.01 9.98 14.45
N GLN A 119 1.75 9.17 15.49
CA GLN A 119 2.47 9.23 16.78
C GLN A 119 3.70 8.32 16.81
N GLU A 120 3.90 7.49 15.78
CA GLU A 120 5.03 6.57 15.72
C GLU A 120 6.37 7.28 15.50
N SER A 121 7.46 6.56 15.71
CA SER A 121 8.79 7.09 15.41
C SER A 121 8.93 7.51 13.94
N THR A 122 9.79 8.50 13.67
CA THR A 122 10.01 9.02 12.32
C THR A 122 10.37 7.94 11.30
N MET A 123 11.23 6.99 11.67
CA MET A 123 11.63 5.92 10.75
C MET A 123 10.46 4.98 10.41
N VAL A 124 9.58 4.69 11.38
CA VAL A 124 8.36 3.89 11.14
C VAL A 124 7.47 4.61 10.13
N GLN A 125 7.23 5.91 10.35
CA GLN A 125 6.41 6.72 9.46
C GLN A 125 7.00 6.82 8.04
N LEU A 126 8.31 6.99 7.90
CA LEU A 126 8.95 7.14 6.59
C LEU A 126 8.85 5.86 5.74
N PHE A 127 9.16 4.70 6.30
CA PHE A 127 9.06 3.44 5.54
C PHE A 127 7.61 3.10 5.18
N LEU A 128 6.66 3.40 6.07
CA LEU A 128 5.25 3.24 5.77
C LEU A 128 4.81 4.17 4.63
N ARG A 129 5.13 5.47 4.71
CA ARG A 129 4.81 6.46 3.66
C ARG A 129 5.47 6.15 2.32
N MET A 130 6.67 5.56 2.35
CA MET A 130 7.33 5.05 1.14
C MET A 130 6.47 3.98 0.46
N GLY A 131 5.99 3.00 1.25
CA GLY A 131 5.06 1.98 0.77
C GLY A 131 3.77 2.56 0.22
N GLU A 132 3.12 3.45 0.97
CA GLU A 132 1.88 4.10 0.53
C GLU A 132 2.06 4.85 -0.81
N SER A 133 3.16 5.59 -0.96
CA SER A 133 3.42 6.36 -2.17
C SER A 133 3.67 5.45 -3.37
N VAL A 134 4.45 4.37 -3.18
CA VAL A 134 4.69 3.39 -4.25
C VAL A 134 3.40 2.71 -4.70
N GLU A 135 2.52 2.35 -3.76
CA GLU A 135 1.24 1.72 -4.12
C GLU A 135 0.31 2.70 -4.86
N ARG A 136 0.22 3.96 -4.42
CA ARG A 136 -0.59 4.97 -5.13
C ARG A 136 -0.08 5.21 -6.55
N VAL A 137 1.24 5.22 -6.75
CA VAL A 137 1.83 5.28 -8.10
C VAL A 137 1.41 4.07 -8.94
N ASP A 138 1.50 2.84 -8.42
CA ASP A 138 1.07 1.63 -9.15
C ASP A 138 -0.39 1.73 -9.58
N ILE A 139 -1.27 2.08 -8.63
CA ILE A 139 -2.70 2.23 -8.86
C ILE A 139 -2.97 3.30 -9.92
N ASN A 140 -2.36 4.48 -9.83
CA ASN A 140 -2.56 5.56 -10.80
C ASN A 140 -2.08 5.16 -12.19
N LEU A 141 -0.92 4.52 -12.31
CA LEU A 141 -0.41 4.02 -13.60
C LEU A 141 -1.31 2.94 -14.20
N ARG A 142 -1.90 2.08 -13.37
CA ARG A 142 -2.84 1.04 -13.83
C ARG A 142 -4.14 1.64 -14.33
N LEU A 143 -4.66 2.62 -13.61
CA LEU A 143 -5.91 3.32 -13.91
C LEU A 143 -5.74 4.47 -14.92
N ILE A 144 -4.54 4.65 -15.49
CA ILE A 144 -4.23 5.71 -16.47
C ILE A 144 -4.57 7.11 -15.89
N LYS A 145 -4.26 7.31 -14.60
CA LYS A 145 -4.38 8.58 -13.88
C LYS A 145 -3.00 9.21 -13.71
N ASP A 146 -2.96 10.53 -13.51
CA ASP A 146 -1.71 11.27 -13.28
C ASP A 146 -1.02 10.85 -11.96
N PRO A 147 0.18 10.24 -12.00
CA PRO A 147 0.90 9.81 -10.81
C PRO A 147 1.83 10.90 -10.22
N ALA A 148 1.91 12.10 -10.81
CA ALA A 148 2.93 13.10 -10.49
C ALA A 148 2.98 13.46 -8.99
N ARG A 149 1.81 13.61 -8.36
CA ARG A 149 1.72 13.92 -6.92
C ARG A 149 2.34 12.82 -6.05
N ASP A 150 2.06 11.57 -6.35
CA ASP A 150 2.52 10.43 -5.56
C ASP A 150 4.00 10.12 -5.84
N ILE A 151 4.48 10.37 -7.06
CA ILE A 151 5.92 10.34 -7.38
C ILE A 151 6.67 11.41 -6.59
N LYS A 152 6.12 12.62 -6.50
CA LYS A 152 6.70 13.70 -5.69
C LYS A 152 6.73 13.33 -4.21
N ALA A 153 5.62 12.80 -3.68
CA ALA A 153 5.55 12.33 -2.29
C ALA A 153 6.60 11.25 -1.99
N LEU A 154 6.80 10.30 -2.92
CA LEU A 154 7.84 9.28 -2.80
C LEU A 154 9.24 9.91 -2.78
N SER A 155 9.53 10.86 -3.67
CA SER A 155 10.80 11.59 -3.69
C SER A 155 11.06 12.32 -2.35
N ASP A 156 10.04 12.97 -1.80
CA ASP A 156 10.15 13.70 -0.53
C ASP A 156 10.44 12.76 0.65
N VAL A 157 9.86 11.56 0.64
CA VAL A 157 10.16 10.53 1.65
C VAL A 157 11.63 10.07 1.54
N LEU A 158 12.14 9.85 0.33
CA LEU A 158 13.53 9.42 0.15
C LEU A 158 14.57 10.45 0.61
N ASP A 159 14.27 11.74 0.51
CA ASP A 159 15.14 12.80 1.00
C ASP A 159 15.30 12.76 2.53
N LEU A 160 14.34 12.15 3.24
CA LEU A 160 14.33 12.02 4.68
C LEU A 160 14.80 10.65 5.19
N LEU A 161 14.92 9.66 4.30
CA LEU A 161 15.42 8.33 4.67
C LEU A 161 16.93 8.35 4.94
N PRO A 162 17.45 7.34 5.68
CA PRO A 162 18.89 7.22 5.94
C PRO A 162 19.74 7.21 4.67
N ILE A 163 21.04 7.49 4.85
CA ILE A 163 22.02 7.46 3.76
C ILE A 163 21.96 6.11 3.02
N GLY A 164 22.01 6.17 1.70
CA GLY A 164 21.99 5.02 0.79
C GLY A 164 20.66 4.90 0.04
N TRP A 165 19.54 5.28 0.66
CA TRP A 165 18.21 5.24 0.03
C TRP A 165 18.08 6.23 -1.15
N GLN A 166 18.94 7.26 -1.17
CA GLN A 166 19.01 8.24 -2.25
C GLN A 166 19.48 7.65 -3.59
N ARG A 167 19.99 6.40 -3.60
CA ARG A 167 20.23 5.63 -4.83
C ARG A 167 18.97 5.45 -5.68
N LEU A 168 17.78 5.57 -5.08
CA LEU A 168 16.50 5.51 -5.78
C LEU A 168 16.09 6.83 -6.45
N LYS A 169 16.87 7.91 -6.33
CA LYS A 169 16.54 9.20 -6.98
C LYS A 169 16.56 9.09 -8.50
N GLU A 170 17.53 8.40 -9.07
CA GLU A 170 17.63 8.21 -10.52
C GLU A 170 16.43 7.44 -11.10
N PRO A 171 16.04 6.25 -10.60
CA PRO A 171 14.86 5.55 -11.11
C PRO A 171 13.56 6.34 -10.86
N ILE A 172 13.44 7.12 -9.79
CA ILE A 172 12.29 8.03 -9.60
C ILE A 172 12.28 9.15 -10.63
N MET A 173 13.42 9.75 -10.95
CA MET A 173 13.50 10.76 -12.00
C MET A 173 13.12 10.18 -13.36
N LEU A 174 13.51 8.94 -13.65
CA LEU A 174 13.11 8.25 -14.87
C LEU A 174 11.60 8.01 -14.91
N LEU A 175 11.03 7.51 -13.81
CA LEU A 175 9.60 7.33 -13.66
C LEU A 175 8.85 8.66 -13.83
N ASN A 176 9.35 9.75 -13.24
CA ASN A 176 8.74 11.08 -13.35
C ASN A 176 8.78 11.67 -14.76
N LYS A 177 9.65 11.17 -15.64
CA LYS A 177 9.72 11.57 -17.06
C LYS A 177 8.80 10.74 -17.94
N ARG A 178 8.55 9.49 -17.59
CA ARG A 178 7.92 8.50 -18.47
C ARG A 178 6.47 8.18 -18.10
N TYR A 179 6.13 8.21 -16.81
CA TYR A 179 4.83 7.77 -16.29
C TYR A 179 4.36 6.44 -16.87
N ASP A 180 5.25 5.45 -16.93
CA ASP A 180 4.95 4.13 -17.47
C ASP A 180 5.30 3.00 -16.50
N ARG A 181 4.69 1.84 -16.76
CA ARG A 181 4.84 0.64 -15.92
C ARG A 181 6.26 0.07 -15.96
N VAL A 182 7.00 0.28 -17.05
CA VAL A 182 8.39 -0.23 -17.17
C VAL A 182 9.31 0.50 -16.20
N ALA A 183 9.24 1.83 -16.17
CA ALA A 183 10.00 2.64 -15.21
C ALA A 183 9.56 2.37 -13.77
N PHE A 184 8.27 2.10 -13.55
CA PHE A 184 7.76 1.74 -12.22
C PHE A 184 8.27 0.38 -11.74
N TYR A 185 8.34 -0.63 -12.62
CA TYR A 185 8.86 -1.95 -12.26
C TYR A 185 10.37 -1.92 -12.02
N ASP A 186 11.15 -1.17 -12.81
CA ASP A 186 12.58 -0.95 -12.53
C ASP A 186 12.79 -0.30 -11.14
N LEU A 187 12.01 0.73 -10.80
CA LEU A 187 12.03 1.34 -9.47
C LEU A 187 11.70 0.30 -8.38
N SER A 188 10.65 -0.49 -8.57
CA SER A 188 10.20 -1.51 -7.61
C SER A 188 11.27 -2.58 -7.38
N ASP A 189 11.94 -3.03 -8.43
CA ASP A 189 13.02 -4.02 -8.34
C ASP A 189 14.21 -3.47 -7.55
N ARG A 190 14.62 -2.22 -7.82
CA ARG A 190 15.69 -1.55 -7.07
C ARG A 190 15.35 -1.36 -5.59
N ILE A 191 14.09 -1.06 -5.26
CA ILE A 191 13.63 -0.99 -3.86
C ILE A 191 13.82 -2.36 -3.19
N HIS A 192 13.41 -3.45 -3.84
CA HIS A 192 13.57 -4.80 -3.29
C HIS A 192 15.04 -5.20 -3.16
N GLU A 193 15.90 -4.81 -4.10
CA GLU A 193 17.34 -5.03 -4.01
C GLU A 193 17.95 -4.34 -2.78
N LEU A 194 17.57 -3.09 -2.50
CA LEU A 194 18.06 -2.38 -1.30
C LEU A 194 17.59 -3.05 0.00
N PHE A 195 16.35 -3.55 0.06
CA PHE A 195 15.89 -4.31 1.21
C PHE A 195 16.63 -5.65 1.39
N ARG A 196 16.99 -6.33 0.29
CA ARG A 196 17.63 -7.65 0.31
C ARG A 196 19.14 -7.58 0.56
N ASN A 197 19.81 -6.67 -0.13
CA ASN A 197 21.27 -6.62 -0.20
C ASN A 197 21.86 -5.50 0.69
N GLY A 198 21.01 -4.62 1.20
CA GLY A 198 21.42 -3.44 1.96
C GLY A 198 21.59 -2.19 1.11
N VAL A 199 21.72 -1.07 1.82
CA VAL A 199 21.88 0.27 1.26
C VAL A 199 23.32 0.61 0.97
#